data_AF-A0A4Q3UFI8-F1
#
_entry.id   AF-A0A4Q3UFI8-F1
#
_cell.length_a   1.000
_cell.length_b   1.000
_cell.length_c   1.000
_cell.angle_alpha   90.00
_cell.angle_beta   90.00
_cell.angle_gamma   90.00
#
_symmetry.space_group_name_H-M   'P 1'
#
loop_
_entity.id
_entity.type
_entity.pdbx_description
1 polymer ?
#
loop_
_entity_poly.entity_id
_entity_poly.type
_entity_poly.pdbx_seq_one_letter_code
_entity_poly.pdbx_strand_id
1 'polypeptide(L)'
;MTPTARQLLLVALACIPMTLALRVTAGAQAKQKPAATGEAIFAKKCASCHGAKGVGGPGFPKPLLGSRSVTDLGKFIAQSMPPGPQKTPLPEAQKIAAYMHAAFYSPLAQERNRPPRIELARLTVRQFKNAVADLVNGTAPVVPDLKERGLAGAYYKGRGFDPKEKVLDRTDSQVNFNFGSDGPVPGKFDPHTFSVAWVGSVLAPDTGEYEFVVRTDHATKLFVNGWEKPLIDAWVKSGNDIEFRGSIHLLGGRAYP
;
A
#
# COMPACT_ATOMS: atom_id res chain seq x y z
N MET A 1 -76.08 4.68 -17.16
CA MET A 1 -75.54 3.50 -17.86
C MET A 1 -75.27 2.43 -16.81
N THR A 2 -76.18 1.46 -16.68
CA THR A 2 -75.96 0.13 -16.06
C THR A 2 -74.99 -0.68 -16.95
N PRO A 3 -74.37 -1.83 -16.53
CA PRO A 3 -74.88 -2.77 -15.52
C PRO A 3 -73.87 -3.57 -14.63
N THR A 4 -74.43 -4.21 -13.59
CA THR A 4 -74.20 -5.59 -13.08
C THR A 4 -72.83 -6.04 -12.53
N ALA A 5 -72.69 -7.01 -11.62
CA ALA A 5 -73.49 -7.67 -10.59
C ALA A 5 -72.65 -8.89 -10.14
N ARG A 6 -72.48 -9.14 -8.83
CA ARG A 6 -72.57 -10.49 -8.23
C ARG A 6 -72.33 -10.46 -6.73
N GLN A 7 -73.38 -10.85 -5.99
CA GLN A 7 -73.28 -11.34 -4.62
C GLN A 7 -72.65 -12.73 -4.61
N LEU A 8 -71.87 -13.04 -3.59
CA LEU A 8 -71.78 -14.41 -3.06
C LEU A 8 -71.45 -14.40 -1.56
N LEU A 9 -72.29 -15.15 -0.86
CA LEU A 9 -72.38 -15.42 0.57
C LEU A 9 -71.19 -16.26 1.07
N LEU A 10 -70.67 -16.02 2.27
CA LEU A 10 -69.79 -16.98 2.97
C LEU A 10 -70.01 -16.94 4.49
N VAL A 11 -70.36 -18.12 5.02
CA VAL A 11 -70.59 -18.49 6.42
C VAL A 11 -69.27 -19.07 6.98
N ALA A 12 -68.90 -18.75 8.22
CA ALA A 12 -68.05 -19.61 9.09
C ALA A 12 -67.92 -18.98 10.50
N LEU A 13 -68.53 -19.59 11.52
CA LEU A 13 -67.96 -20.55 12.49
C LEU A 13 -67.25 -19.88 13.69
N ALA A 14 -67.88 -19.98 14.86
CA ALA A 14 -67.33 -19.60 16.16
C ALA A 14 -66.39 -20.69 16.68
N CYS A 15 -65.22 -20.30 17.19
CA CYS A 15 -64.23 -21.18 17.81
C CYS A 15 -64.00 -20.74 19.27
N ILE A 16 -64.24 -21.65 20.22
CA ILE A 16 -64.04 -21.49 21.66
C ILE A 16 -62.61 -21.98 22.00
N PRO A 17 -61.79 -21.25 22.78
CA PRO A 17 -60.43 -21.70 23.10
C PRO A 17 -60.44 -22.65 24.31
N MET A 18 -59.79 -23.81 24.13
CA MET A 18 -59.52 -24.81 25.17
C MET A 18 -58.08 -24.65 25.65
N THR A 19 -57.88 -24.22 26.89
CA THR A 19 -56.55 -24.07 27.50
C THR A 19 -56.07 -25.39 28.11
N LEU A 20 -55.01 -25.97 27.54
CA LEU A 20 -54.32 -27.17 28.04
C LEU A 20 -53.09 -26.75 28.88
N ALA A 21 -53.13 -27.01 30.19
CA ALA A 21 -52.01 -26.72 31.09
C ALA A 21 -50.99 -27.87 31.10
N LEU A 22 -49.81 -27.65 30.51
CA LEU A 22 -48.71 -28.61 30.49
C LEU A 22 -47.82 -28.42 31.74
N ARG A 23 -47.84 -29.39 32.66
CA ARG A 23 -46.92 -29.43 33.83
C ARG A 23 -45.55 -29.93 33.38
N VAL A 24 -44.56 -29.04 33.36
CA VAL A 24 -43.15 -29.37 33.14
C VAL A 24 -42.55 -29.82 34.47
N THR A 25 -42.21 -31.11 34.60
CA THR A 25 -41.38 -31.60 35.71
C THR A 25 -39.93 -31.29 35.41
N ALA A 26 -39.35 -30.34 36.16
CA ALA A 26 -37.93 -30.02 36.09
C ALA A 26 -37.09 -31.19 36.65
N GLY A 27 -36.51 -31.99 35.74
CA GLY A 27 -35.46 -32.95 36.09
C GLY A 27 -34.17 -32.20 36.43
N ALA A 28 -33.62 -32.45 37.62
CA ALA A 28 -32.33 -31.89 38.04
C ALA A 28 -31.20 -32.44 37.14
N GLN A 29 -30.68 -31.62 36.22
CA GLN A 29 -29.43 -31.91 35.53
C GLN A 29 -28.27 -31.71 36.51
N ALA A 30 -27.56 -32.79 36.80
CA ALA A 30 -26.32 -32.74 37.57
C ALA A 30 -25.31 -31.82 36.85
N LYS A 31 -24.84 -30.78 37.53
CA LYS A 31 -23.77 -29.89 37.06
C LYS A 31 -22.47 -30.68 36.87
N GLN A 32 -22.19 -31.13 35.65
CA GLN A 32 -20.87 -31.66 35.30
C GLN A 32 -19.86 -30.50 35.31
N LYS A 33 -18.73 -30.70 36.02
CA LYS A 33 -17.60 -29.76 36.03
C LYS A 33 -17.12 -29.56 34.59
N PRO A 34 -16.87 -28.31 34.12
CA PRO A 34 -16.41 -28.07 32.75
C PRO A 34 -15.18 -28.93 32.46
N ALA A 35 -15.26 -29.76 31.44
CA ALA A 35 -14.17 -30.67 31.10
C ALA A 35 -12.94 -29.84 30.67
N ALA A 36 -11.76 -30.18 31.19
CA ALA A 36 -10.53 -29.47 30.87
C ALA A 36 -10.28 -29.43 29.34
N THR A 37 -9.80 -28.28 28.85
CA THR A 37 -9.45 -28.05 27.44
C THR A 37 -8.14 -28.77 27.08
N GLY A 38 -7.93 -29.05 25.79
CA GLY A 38 -6.69 -29.68 25.31
C GLY A 38 -5.44 -28.89 25.66
N GLU A 39 -5.50 -27.57 25.59
CA GLU A 39 -4.43 -26.65 25.99
C GLU A 39 -4.09 -26.77 27.47
N ALA A 40 -5.10 -26.73 28.35
CA ALA A 40 -4.90 -26.85 29.80
C ALA A 40 -4.30 -28.22 30.18
N ILE A 41 -4.74 -29.29 29.51
CA ILE A 41 -4.19 -30.63 29.72
C ILE A 41 -2.73 -30.68 29.23
N PHE A 42 -2.42 -30.13 28.06
CA PHE A 42 -1.06 -30.08 27.52
C PHE A 42 -0.12 -29.29 28.43
N ALA A 43 -0.53 -28.10 28.87
CA ALA A 43 0.24 -27.27 29.79
C ALA A 43 0.58 -28.00 31.09
N LYS A 44 -0.37 -28.78 31.64
CA LYS A 44 -0.19 -29.50 32.89
C LYS A 44 0.63 -30.79 32.75
N LYS A 45 0.42 -31.56 31.67
CA LYS A 45 0.94 -32.94 31.54
C LYS A 45 2.07 -33.12 30.53
N CYS A 46 2.23 -32.19 29.59
CA CYS A 46 3.14 -32.35 28.44
C CYS A 46 4.22 -31.28 28.37
N ALA A 47 3.88 -30.04 28.72
CA ALA A 47 4.76 -28.88 28.52
C ALA A 47 6.07 -28.92 29.33
N SER A 48 6.10 -29.64 30.46
CA SER A 48 7.31 -29.82 31.27
C SER A 48 8.43 -30.54 30.52
N CYS A 49 8.09 -31.50 29.65
CA CYS A 49 9.05 -32.24 28.85
C CYS A 49 9.16 -31.71 27.41
N HIS A 50 8.04 -31.29 26.81
CA HIS A 50 7.99 -30.89 25.39
C HIS A 50 8.03 -29.38 25.15
N GLY A 51 8.10 -28.58 26.22
CA GLY A 51 8.02 -27.12 26.15
C GLY A 51 6.58 -26.60 25.95
N ALA A 52 6.34 -25.36 26.36
CA ALA A 52 5.00 -24.73 26.36
C ALA A 52 4.30 -24.74 24.98
N LYS A 53 5.08 -24.66 23.90
CA LYS A 53 4.60 -24.69 22.51
C LYS A 53 5.10 -25.89 21.72
N GLY A 54 5.44 -26.99 22.40
CA GLY A 54 5.97 -28.19 21.74
C GLY A 54 7.33 -27.96 21.07
N VAL A 55 8.13 -27.01 21.55
CA VAL A 55 9.45 -26.67 20.97
C VAL A 55 10.55 -27.67 21.35
N GLY A 56 10.26 -28.60 22.26
CA GLY A 56 11.24 -29.47 22.89
C GLY A 56 11.71 -28.92 24.24
N GLY A 57 12.19 -29.82 25.10
CA GLY A 57 12.70 -29.50 26.44
C GLY A 57 13.90 -30.37 26.81
N PRO A 58 14.49 -30.17 28.00
CA PRO A 58 15.60 -30.99 28.49
C PRO A 58 15.22 -32.48 28.48
N GLY A 59 16.04 -33.33 27.86
CA GLY A 59 15.77 -34.76 27.66
C GLY A 59 14.86 -35.09 26.47
N PHE A 60 14.09 -34.12 25.95
CA PHE A 60 13.24 -34.28 24.77
C PHE A 60 13.40 -33.08 23.82
N PRO A 61 14.57 -32.91 23.17
CA PRO A 61 14.90 -31.69 22.43
C PRO A 61 14.16 -31.53 21.10
N LYS A 62 13.51 -32.59 20.60
CA LYS A 62 12.82 -32.57 19.31
C LYS A 62 11.47 -31.86 19.44
N PRO A 63 11.18 -30.86 18.58
CA PRO A 63 9.88 -30.21 18.58
C PRO A 63 8.78 -31.16 18.10
N LEU A 64 7.57 -30.97 18.62
CA LEU A 64 6.37 -31.73 18.30
C LEU A 64 5.76 -31.23 16.99
N LEU A 65 6.40 -31.58 15.88
CA LEU A 65 5.96 -31.25 14.52
C LEU A 65 5.56 -32.52 13.75
N GLY A 66 4.59 -32.41 12.86
CA GLY A 66 4.23 -33.51 11.96
C GLY A 66 2.97 -33.26 11.14
N SER A 67 2.43 -34.34 10.56
CA SER A 67 1.32 -34.28 9.60
C SER A 67 0.20 -35.29 9.88
N ARG A 68 0.24 -35.99 11.02
CA ARG A 68 -0.81 -36.94 11.40
C ARG A 68 -2.14 -36.23 11.60
N SER A 69 -3.23 -36.90 11.26
CA SER A 69 -4.58 -36.45 11.60
C SER A 69 -4.74 -36.30 13.11
N VAL A 70 -5.69 -35.46 13.56
CA VAL A 70 -6.01 -35.30 14.99
C VAL A 70 -6.33 -36.65 15.64
N THR A 71 -7.06 -37.52 14.95
CA THR A 71 -7.44 -38.84 15.45
C THR A 71 -6.23 -39.76 15.62
N ASP A 72 -5.35 -39.82 14.63
CA ASP A 72 -4.16 -40.69 14.68
C ASP A 72 -3.12 -40.18 15.65
N LEU A 73 -2.95 -38.86 15.73
CA LEU A 73 -2.13 -38.22 16.75
C LEU A 73 -2.66 -38.51 18.16
N GLY A 74 -3.98 -38.46 18.36
CA GLY A 74 -4.61 -38.81 19.64
C GLY A 74 -4.38 -40.26 20.04
N LYS A 75 -4.55 -41.21 19.10
CA LYS A 75 -4.24 -42.64 19.35
C LYS A 75 -2.77 -42.84 19.71
N PHE A 76 -1.86 -42.19 18.98
CA PHE A 76 -0.43 -42.26 19.26
C PHE A 76 -0.09 -41.71 20.66
N ILE A 77 -0.64 -40.55 21.04
CA ILE A 77 -0.44 -39.98 22.37
C ILE A 77 -0.94 -40.95 23.46
N ALA A 78 -2.11 -41.55 23.27
CA ALA A 78 -2.68 -42.50 24.24
C ALA A 78 -1.83 -43.78 24.41
N GLN A 79 -1.15 -44.23 23.35
CA GLN A 79 -0.33 -45.43 23.38
C GLN A 79 1.08 -45.16 23.90
N SER A 80 1.67 -44.03 23.53
CA SER A 80 3.09 -43.76 23.76
C SER A 80 3.36 -42.88 24.97
N MET A 81 2.43 -42.03 25.40
CA MET A 81 2.69 -40.96 26.39
C MET A 81 1.83 -41.03 27.67
N PRO A 82 2.42 -40.68 28.82
CA PRO A 82 3.84 -40.41 29.08
C PRO A 82 4.72 -41.70 29.03
N PRO A 83 6.06 -41.57 29.03
CA PRO A 83 6.96 -42.70 29.26
C PRO A 83 6.62 -43.40 30.57
N GLY A 84 6.70 -44.73 30.61
CA GLY A 84 6.33 -45.54 31.78
C GLY A 84 4.93 -46.16 31.69
N PRO A 85 4.46 -46.79 32.80
CA PRO A 85 3.28 -47.67 32.79
C PRO A 85 1.96 -46.92 32.73
N GLN A 86 1.89 -45.68 33.22
CA GLN A 86 0.65 -44.92 33.31
C GLN A 86 0.46 -44.03 32.08
N LYS A 87 -0.40 -44.44 31.15
CA LYS A 87 -0.68 -43.72 29.90
C LYS A 87 -1.80 -42.70 30.03
N THR A 88 -1.80 -41.72 29.12
CA THR A 88 -2.89 -40.73 29.01
C THR A 88 -4.12 -41.41 28.38
N PRO A 89 -5.31 -41.37 29.02
CA PRO A 89 -6.52 -41.96 28.44
C PRO A 89 -6.87 -41.35 27.08
N LEU A 90 -7.40 -42.17 26.17
CA LEU A 90 -7.71 -41.75 24.79
C LEU A 90 -8.57 -40.48 24.68
N PRO A 91 -9.63 -40.26 25.49
CA PRO A 91 -10.42 -39.03 25.41
C PRO A 91 -9.62 -37.76 25.75
N GLU A 92 -8.68 -37.85 26.69
CA GLU A 92 -7.78 -36.72 26.99
C GLU A 92 -6.73 -36.55 25.89
N ALA A 93 -6.17 -37.66 25.40
CA ALA A 93 -5.19 -37.66 24.32
C ALA A 93 -5.73 -37.03 23.03
N GLN A 94 -7.00 -37.25 22.69
CA GLN A 94 -7.68 -36.61 21.56
C GLN A 94 -7.78 -35.09 21.72
N LYS A 95 -8.06 -34.60 22.93
CA LYS A 95 -8.09 -33.15 23.20
C LYS A 95 -6.71 -32.53 23.09
N ILE A 96 -5.69 -33.19 23.63
CA ILE A 96 -4.29 -32.76 23.49
C ILE A 96 -3.90 -32.71 22.01
N ALA A 97 -4.23 -33.76 21.25
CA ALA A 97 -3.95 -33.82 19.81
C ALA A 97 -4.64 -32.69 19.04
N ALA A 98 -5.91 -32.39 19.33
CA ALA A 98 -6.64 -31.30 18.69
C ALA A 98 -5.96 -29.94 18.95
N TYR A 99 -5.57 -29.67 20.20
CA TYR A 99 -4.83 -28.47 20.55
C TYR A 99 -3.48 -28.40 19.83
N MET A 100 -2.65 -29.44 19.95
CA MET A 100 -1.33 -29.49 19.31
C MET A 100 -1.44 -29.26 17.81
N HIS A 101 -2.34 -29.98 17.14
CA HIS A 101 -2.56 -29.91 15.70
C HIS A 101 -2.89 -28.48 15.25
N ALA A 102 -3.78 -27.80 15.98
CA ALA A 102 -4.17 -26.43 15.68
C ALA A 102 -3.11 -25.40 16.07
N ALA A 103 -2.35 -25.63 17.14
CA ALA A 103 -1.44 -24.65 17.72
C ALA A 103 -0.06 -24.62 17.04
N PHE A 104 0.57 -25.79 16.84
CA PHE A 104 1.96 -25.87 16.35
C PHE A 104 2.34 -27.15 15.58
N TYR A 105 1.59 -28.25 15.71
CA TYR A 105 1.99 -29.54 15.16
C TYR A 105 1.78 -29.66 13.64
N SER A 106 0.63 -29.23 13.12
CA SER A 106 0.25 -29.46 11.71
C SER A 106 1.03 -28.58 10.72
N PRO A 107 1.11 -28.94 9.42
CA PRO A 107 1.76 -28.10 8.41
C PRO A 107 1.19 -26.68 8.34
N LEU A 108 -0.14 -26.53 8.50
CA LEU A 108 -0.78 -25.21 8.53
C LEU A 108 -0.37 -24.40 9.77
N ALA A 109 -0.32 -25.04 10.94
CA ALA A 109 0.11 -24.38 12.17
C ALA A 109 1.61 -24.02 12.12
N GLN A 110 2.44 -24.87 11.51
CA GLN A 110 3.86 -24.60 11.28
C GLN A 110 4.05 -23.37 10.40
N GLU A 111 3.32 -23.27 9.29
CA GLU A 111 3.43 -22.11 8.40
C GLU A 111 2.94 -20.82 9.07
N ARG A 112 1.84 -20.90 9.84
CA ARG A 112 1.36 -19.74 10.63
C ARG A 112 2.39 -19.27 11.67
N ASN A 113 3.18 -20.18 12.21
CA ASN A 113 4.19 -19.87 13.22
C ASN A 113 5.58 -19.63 12.64
N ARG A 114 5.75 -19.73 11.32
CA ARG A 114 7.04 -19.51 10.66
C ARG A 114 7.34 -18.00 10.66
N PRO A 115 8.51 -17.57 11.18
CA PRO A 115 8.83 -16.15 11.17
C PRO A 115 8.96 -15.64 9.73
N PRO A 116 8.54 -14.39 9.45
CA PRO A 116 8.76 -13.78 8.15
C PRO A 116 10.26 -13.75 7.85
N ARG A 117 10.64 -14.21 6.65
CA ARG A 117 12.04 -14.17 6.24
C ARG A 117 12.46 -12.71 5.98
N ILE A 118 13.47 -12.25 6.71
CA ILE A 118 14.16 -11.00 6.43
C ILE A 118 15.32 -11.34 5.50
N GLU A 119 15.18 -11.00 4.22
CA GLU A 119 16.21 -11.20 3.20
C GLU A 119 16.40 -9.90 2.40
N LEU A 120 17.59 -9.73 1.80
CA LEU A 120 17.85 -8.61 0.91
C LEU A 120 17.00 -8.76 -0.35
N ALA A 121 16.17 -7.75 -0.65
CA ALA A 121 15.42 -7.72 -1.90
C ALA A 121 16.39 -7.58 -3.08
N ARG A 122 16.32 -8.50 -4.05
CA ARG A 122 17.01 -8.34 -5.33
C ARG A 122 16.23 -7.33 -6.18
N LEU A 123 16.61 -6.07 -6.08
CA LEU A 123 16.00 -5.01 -6.87
C LEU A 123 16.47 -5.09 -8.33
N THR A 124 15.55 -4.90 -9.26
CA THR A 124 15.91 -4.57 -10.64
C THR A 124 16.68 -3.25 -10.69
N VAL A 125 17.45 -3.00 -11.75
CA VAL A 125 18.19 -1.73 -11.93
C VAL A 125 17.28 -0.51 -11.78
N ARG A 126 16.05 -0.57 -12.32
CA ARG A 126 15.07 0.51 -12.20
C ARG A 126 14.61 0.72 -10.75
N GLN A 127 14.31 -0.36 -10.02
CA GLN A 127 13.92 -0.28 -8.62
C GLN A 127 15.05 0.26 -7.75
N PHE A 128 16.29 -0.17 -8.00
CA PHE A 128 17.46 0.33 -7.29
C PHE A 128 17.66 1.83 -7.52
N LYS A 129 17.64 2.30 -8.78
CA LYS A 129 17.77 3.73 -9.10
C LYS A 129 16.69 4.58 -8.45
N ASN A 130 15.45 4.11 -8.43
CA ASN A 130 14.35 4.82 -7.75
C ASN A 130 14.55 4.83 -6.23
N ALA A 131 14.89 3.70 -5.61
CA ALA A 131 15.13 3.62 -4.17
C ALA A 131 16.27 4.53 -3.73
N VAL A 132 17.36 4.61 -4.51
CA VAL A 132 18.47 5.53 -4.25
C VAL A 132 18.03 6.99 -4.43
N ALA A 133 17.29 7.30 -5.50
CA ALA A 133 16.77 8.65 -5.72
C ALA A 133 15.84 9.09 -4.58
N ASP A 134 14.96 8.21 -4.09
CA ASP A 134 14.09 8.46 -2.95
C ASP A 134 14.89 8.66 -1.67
N LEU A 135 15.91 7.83 -1.43
CA LEU A 135 16.79 7.96 -0.27
C LEU A 135 17.51 9.31 -0.24
N VAL A 136 18.01 9.77 -1.40
CA VAL A 136 18.69 11.07 -1.54
C VAL A 136 17.70 12.23 -1.43
N ASN A 137 16.49 12.09 -2.00
CA ASN A 137 15.43 13.10 -1.93
C ASN A 137 14.74 13.18 -0.56
N GLY A 138 14.98 12.19 0.31
CA GLY A 138 14.41 12.12 1.65
C GLY A 138 12.90 11.95 1.63
N THR A 139 12.19 12.79 2.38
CA THR A 139 10.73 12.74 2.52
C THR A 139 9.99 13.67 1.57
N ALA A 140 10.70 14.39 0.69
CA ALA A 140 10.08 15.29 -0.26
C ALA A 140 9.23 14.50 -1.28
N PRO A 141 8.03 15.00 -1.64
CA PRO A 141 7.18 14.32 -2.61
C PRO A 141 7.88 14.26 -3.97
N VAL A 142 7.84 13.09 -4.59
CA VAL A 142 8.46 12.82 -5.90
C VAL A 142 7.78 13.61 -7.02
N VAL A 143 6.51 13.97 -6.84
CA VAL A 143 5.76 14.91 -7.68
C VAL A 143 5.06 15.89 -6.73
N PRO A 144 5.36 17.19 -6.80
CA PRO A 144 4.68 18.20 -6.00
C PRO A 144 3.17 18.20 -6.25
N ASP A 145 2.39 18.21 -5.18
CA ASP A 145 0.93 18.37 -5.25
C ASP A 145 0.59 19.87 -5.44
N LEU A 146 0.69 20.33 -6.68
CA LEU A 146 0.39 21.71 -7.05
C LEU A 146 -1.07 21.84 -7.48
N LYS A 147 -1.79 22.78 -6.85
CA LYS A 147 -3.17 23.12 -7.22
C LYS A 147 -3.28 23.66 -8.64
N GLU A 148 -2.23 24.32 -9.11
CA GLU A 148 -2.14 24.90 -10.45
C GLU A 148 -1.08 24.18 -11.26
N ARG A 149 -1.40 23.90 -12.53
CA ARG A 149 -0.46 23.31 -13.48
C ARG A 149 0.13 24.40 -14.36
N GLY A 150 1.43 24.30 -14.63
CA GLY A 150 2.17 25.25 -15.44
C GLY A 150 3.51 25.60 -14.78
N LEU A 151 4.20 26.57 -15.37
CA LEU A 151 5.42 27.13 -14.83
C LEU A 151 5.14 28.54 -14.32
N ALA A 152 5.72 28.90 -13.18
CA ALA A 152 5.67 30.26 -12.68
C ALA A 152 6.59 31.14 -13.56
N GLY A 153 5.98 31.99 -14.36
CA GLY A 153 6.65 32.96 -15.23
C GLY A 153 6.78 34.31 -14.54
N ALA A 154 8.02 34.78 -14.37
CA ALA A 154 8.35 36.13 -13.94
C ALA A 154 8.86 36.94 -15.13
N TYR A 155 8.29 38.13 -15.35
CA TYR A 155 8.52 38.96 -16.52
C TYR A 155 9.16 40.29 -16.11
N TYR A 156 10.27 40.65 -16.73
CA TYR A 156 11.09 41.80 -16.34
C TYR A 156 11.27 42.80 -17.47
N LYS A 157 11.45 44.07 -17.12
CA LYS A 157 11.92 45.11 -18.04
C LYS A 157 13.43 44.95 -18.26
N GLY A 158 13.86 45.07 -19.51
CA GLY A 158 15.27 44.96 -19.87
C GLY A 158 15.76 43.51 -20.01
N ARG A 159 17.07 43.35 -20.17
CA ARG A 159 17.70 42.05 -20.49
C ARG A 159 18.08 41.20 -19.27
N GLY A 160 18.03 41.78 -18.07
CA GLY A 160 18.40 41.11 -16.82
C GLY A 160 17.20 40.55 -16.08
N PHE A 161 17.45 40.02 -14.88
CA PHE A 161 16.42 39.47 -13.98
C PHE A 161 16.39 40.22 -12.64
N ASP A 162 16.67 41.53 -12.64
CA ASP A 162 16.61 42.35 -11.42
C ASP A 162 15.17 42.35 -10.88
N PRO A 163 14.92 41.91 -9.62
CA PRO A 163 13.61 41.92 -9.01
C PRO A 163 12.89 43.27 -9.05
N LYS A 164 13.62 44.40 -9.09
CA LYS A 164 13.04 45.76 -9.17
C LYS A 164 12.40 46.06 -10.53
N GLU A 165 12.87 45.39 -11.59
CA GLU A 165 12.37 45.55 -12.95
C GLU A 165 11.24 44.55 -13.28
N LYS A 166 10.84 43.72 -12.32
CA LYS A 166 9.76 42.75 -12.51
C LYS A 166 8.40 43.46 -12.63
N VAL A 167 7.64 43.11 -13.67
CA VAL A 167 6.37 43.77 -14.03
C VAL A 167 5.17 42.84 -13.85
N LEU A 168 5.37 41.55 -14.07
CA LEU A 168 4.30 40.57 -14.09
C LEU A 168 4.80 39.23 -13.54
N ASP A 169 3.99 38.63 -12.66
CA ASP A 169 4.07 37.23 -12.27
C ASP A 169 2.80 36.54 -12.78
N ARG A 170 2.94 35.41 -13.49
CA ARG A 170 1.80 34.59 -13.90
C ARG A 170 2.17 33.12 -14.00
N THR A 171 1.20 32.24 -13.83
CA THR A 171 1.35 30.81 -14.14
C THR A 171 1.07 30.58 -15.62
N ASP A 172 2.08 30.12 -16.35
CA ASP A 172 1.98 29.77 -17.77
C ASP A 172 1.78 28.26 -17.92
N SER A 173 0.64 27.82 -18.47
CA SER A 173 0.36 26.39 -18.65
C SER A 173 1.33 25.70 -19.62
N GLN A 174 1.93 26.49 -20.52
CA GLN A 174 2.93 26.06 -21.51
C GLN A 174 3.90 27.21 -21.79
N VAL A 175 5.15 26.88 -22.12
CA VAL A 175 6.11 27.84 -22.67
C VAL A 175 6.02 27.79 -24.20
N ASN A 176 5.06 28.53 -24.73
CA ASN A 176 4.82 28.66 -26.17
C ASN A 176 4.29 30.05 -26.46
N PHE A 177 5.19 30.96 -26.85
CA PHE A 177 4.87 32.38 -26.99
C PHE A 177 5.34 32.92 -28.34
N ASN A 178 4.50 33.76 -28.94
CA ASN A 178 4.86 34.66 -30.03
C ASN A 178 4.36 36.05 -29.67
N PHE A 179 5.27 36.93 -29.28
CA PHE A 179 4.96 38.30 -28.86
C PHE A 179 4.89 39.29 -30.04
N GLY A 180 5.29 38.87 -31.25
CA GLY A 180 5.29 39.72 -32.44
C GLY A 180 6.16 40.97 -32.26
N SER A 181 5.58 42.14 -32.53
CA SER A 181 6.23 43.45 -32.36
C SER A 181 5.96 44.09 -31.00
N ASP A 182 5.21 43.43 -30.12
CA ASP A 182 4.87 43.92 -28.79
C ASP A 182 5.63 43.14 -27.70
N GLY A 183 5.53 43.61 -26.46
CA GLY A 183 5.98 42.84 -25.30
C GLY A 183 4.88 41.94 -24.73
N PRO A 184 5.18 41.18 -23.66
CA PRO A 184 4.23 40.27 -23.01
C PRO A 184 2.91 40.92 -22.57
N VAL A 185 2.93 42.23 -22.28
CA VAL A 185 1.75 43.06 -22.08
C VAL A 185 1.93 44.38 -22.85
N PRO A 186 1.01 44.74 -23.77
CA PRO A 186 1.10 45.98 -24.54
C PRO A 186 1.28 47.21 -23.65
N GLY A 187 2.22 48.09 -24.03
CA GLY A 187 2.51 49.34 -23.32
C GLY A 187 3.21 49.21 -21.97
N LYS A 188 3.51 47.99 -21.49
CA LYS A 188 4.22 47.77 -20.20
C LYS A 188 5.69 47.37 -20.35
N PHE A 189 6.09 46.98 -21.56
CA PHE A 189 7.42 46.50 -21.88
C PHE A 189 7.93 47.23 -23.12
N ASP A 190 9.25 47.41 -23.20
CA ASP A 190 9.93 47.68 -24.47
C ASP A 190 9.98 46.36 -25.26
N PRO A 191 9.36 46.27 -26.46
CA PRO A 191 9.34 45.03 -27.25
C PRO A 191 10.73 44.49 -27.62
N HIS A 192 11.77 45.34 -27.63
CA HIS A 192 13.13 44.93 -27.97
C HIS A 192 13.96 44.56 -26.75
N THR A 193 13.51 44.90 -25.54
CA THR A 193 14.27 44.66 -24.31
C THR A 193 13.36 44.23 -23.15
N PHE A 194 13.13 42.92 -23.06
CA PHE A 194 12.52 42.28 -21.90
C PHE A 194 13.15 40.89 -21.68
N SER A 195 12.89 40.32 -20.52
CA SER A 195 13.31 38.96 -20.17
C SER A 195 12.18 38.25 -19.44
N VAL A 196 12.19 36.92 -19.54
CA VAL A 196 11.22 36.06 -18.85
C VAL A 196 11.96 34.89 -18.21
N ALA A 197 11.65 34.61 -16.95
CA ALA A 197 12.14 33.45 -16.23
C ALA A 197 10.97 32.54 -15.88
N TRP A 198 10.98 31.31 -16.38
CA TRP A 198 10.02 30.27 -16.00
C TRP A 198 10.65 29.32 -15.00
N VAL A 199 9.98 29.10 -13.88
CA VAL A 199 10.40 28.19 -12.82
C VAL A 199 9.27 27.23 -12.50
N GLY A 200 9.58 25.95 -12.35
CA GLY A 200 8.61 24.93 -11.99
C GLY A 200 9.24 23.56 -12.06
N SER A 201 8.48 22.57 -12.51
CA SER A 201 9.01 21.23 -12.72
C SER A 201 8.37 20.56 -13.91
N VAL A 202 9.13 19.70 -14.57
CA VAL A 202 8.65 18.83 -15.65
C VAL A 202 8.51 17.40 -15.12
N LEU A 203 7.36 16.78 -15.39
CA LEU A 203 7.10 15.39 -15.03
C LEU A 203 7.66 14.48 -16.12
N ALA A 204 8.60 13.61 -15.79
CA ALA A 204 9.02 12.53 -16.66
C ALA A 204 7.99 11.38 -16.55
N PRO A 205 7.16 11.07 -17.57
CA PRO A 205 6.21 9.97 -17.50
C PRO A 205 6.92 8.61 -17.38
N ASP A 206 7.98 8.41 -18.16
CA ASP A 206 8.71 7.15 -18.28
C ASP A 206 10.20 7.31 -17.97
N THR A 207 10.86 6.21 -17.60
CA THR A 207 12.32 6.20 -17.44
C THR A 207 12.98 6.12 -18.80
N GLY A 208 13.88 7.05 -19.13
CA GLY A 208 14.57 7.04 -20.41
C GLY A 208 15.39 8.30 -20.68
N GLU A 209 15.95 8.38 -21.87
CA GLU A 209 16.56 9.59 -22.40
C GLU A 209 15.46 10.54 -22.88
N TYR A 210 15.51 11.79 -22.41
CA TYR A 210 14.66 12.87 -22.86
C TYR A 210 15.50 13.87 -23.63
N GLU A 211 14.94 14.38 -24.72
CA GLU A 211 15.48 15.52 -25.44
C GLU A 211 14.60 16.73 -25.18
N PHE A 212 15.21 17.81 -24.70
CA PHE A 212 14.57 19.11 -24.59
C PHE A 212 14.96 19.96 -25.80
N VAL A 213 13.96 20.60 -26.39
CA VAL A 213 14.15 21.46 -27.56
C VAL A 213 13.61 22.84 -27.23
N VAL A 214 14.45 23.87 -27.36
CA VAL A 214 14.06 25.27 -27.21
C VAL A 214 14.18 25.95 -28.56
N ARG A 215 13.06 26.50 -29.05
CA ARG A 215 13.01 27.28 -30.28
C ARG A 215 12.82 28.76 -29.95
N THR A 216 13.79 29.58 -30.33
CA THR A 216 13.79 31.01 -30.03
C THR A 216 14.81 31.74 -30.88
N ASP A 217 14.46 32.94 -31.33
CA ASP A 217 15.40 33.84 -32.01
C ASP A 217 16.35 34.53 -31.03
N HIS A 218 16.04 34.48 -29.73
CA HIS A 218 16.71 35.22 -28.66
C HIS A 218 17.61 34.33 -27.80
N ALA A 219 18.35 34.96 -26.89
CA ALA A 219 19.18 34.27 -25.93
C ALA A 219 18.33 33.40 -24.98
N THR A 220 18.82 32.20 -24.64
CA THR A 220 18.13 31.30 -23.72
C THR A 220 19.10 30.45 -22.90
N LYS A 221 18.66 30.05 -21.71
CA LYS A 221 19.27 28.96 -20.93
C LYS A 221 18.15 28.07 -20.41
N LEU A 222 18.33 26.76 -20.50
CA LEU A 222 17.45 25.78 -19.88
C LEU A 222 18.22 24.97 -18.86
N PHE A 223 17.67 24.88 -17.66
CA PHE A 223 18.13 24.03 -16.57
C PHE A 223 17.11 22.93 -16.36
N VAL A 224 17.59 21.70 -16.15
CA VAL A 224 16.76 20.54 -15.81
C VAL A 224 17.53 19.71 -14.80
N ASN A 225 16.90 19.36 -13.69
CA ASN A 225 17.45 18.57 -12.61
C ASN A 225 18.72 19.18 -11.96
N GLY A 226 18.73 20.50 -11.77
CA GLY A 226 19.80 21.22 -11.07
C GLY A 226 20.11 22.58 -11.69
N TRP A 227 20.77 23.45 -10.90
CA TRP A 227 21.04 24.85 -11.27
C TRP A 227 22.51 25.13 -11.59
N GLU A 228 23.39 24.15 -11.41
CA GLU A 228 24.84 24.34 -11.57
C GLU A 228 25.26 24.40 -13.04
N LYS A 229 24.72 23.50 -13.86
CA LYS A 229 25.05 23.40 -15.27
C LYS A 229 23.76 23.44 -16.11
N PRO A 230 23.62 24.40 -17.02
CA PRO A 230 22.49 24.41 -17.95
C PRO A 230 22.54 23.19 -18.86
N LEU A 231 21.37 22.60 -19.13
CA LEU A 231 21.19 21.58 -20.14
C LEU A 231 21.33 22.18 -21.56
N ILE A 232 20.83 23.39 -21.74
CA ILE A 232 20.99 24.19 -22.96
C ILE A 232 21.55 25.54 -22.56
N ASP A 233 22.68 25.94 -23.16
CA ASP A 233 23.29 27.25 -22.97
C ASP A 233 23.44 27.97 -24.31
N ALA A 234 22.48 28.84 -24.61
CA ALA A 234 22.50 29.73 -25.77
C ALA A 234 22.36 31.19 -25.30
N TRP A 235 23.08 31.55 -24.22
CA TRP A 235 23.02 32.91 -23.66
C TRP A 235 23.74 33.94 -24.52
N VAL A 236 24.82 33.52 -25.17
CA VAL A 236 25.56 34.30 -26.16
C VAL A 236 25.41 33.58 -27.49
N LYS A 237 24.62 34.17 -28.40
CA LYS A 237 24.35 33.62 -29.73
C LYS A 237 25.27 34.29 -30.75
N SER A 238 25.99 33.47 -31.53
CA SER A 238 26.60 33.87 -32.80
C SER A 238 25.92 33.10 -33.93
N GLY A 239 25.53 33.78 -35.01
CA GLY A 239 24.85 33.15 -36.16
C GLY A 239 23.32 33.11 -36.09
N ASN A 240 22.72 32.27 -36.94
CA ASN A 240 21.28 32.25 -37.23
C ASN A 240 20.54 31.06 -36.61
N ASP A 241 21.15 30.36 -35.64
CA ASP A 241 20.53 29.19 -35.02
C ASP A 241 19.32 29.61 -34.17
N ILE A 242 18.19 28.95 -34.39
CA ILE A 242 16.91 29.24 -33.70
C ILE A 242 16.39 28.04 -32.91
N GLU A 243 17.07 26.90 -32.99
CA GLU A 243 16.68 25.65 -32.34
C GLU A 243 17.86 25.10 -31.56
N PHE A 244 17.67 24.89 -30.27
CA PHE A 244 18.68 24.38 -29.36
C PHE A 244 18.18 23.11 -28.68
N ARG A 245 19.07 22.13 -28.54
CA ARG A 245 18.74 20.78 -28.07
C ARG A 245 19.66 20.38 -26.92
N GLY A 246 19.12 19.66 -25.96
CA GLY A 246 19.89 19.05 -24.87
C GLY A 246 19.21 17.78 -24.38
N SER A 247 20.00 16.75 -24.10
CA SER A 247 19.48 15.45 -23.68
C SER A 247 19.88 15.10 -22.26
N ILE A 248 18.96 14.47 -21.53
CA ILE A 248 19.17 14.04 -20.15
C ILE A 248 18.39 12.75 -19.85
N HIS A 249 19.02 11.84 -19.12
CA HIS A 249 18.36 10.64 -18.60
C HIS A 249 17.50 10.97 -17.38
N LEU A 250 16.21 10.65 -17.43
CA LEU A 250 15.27 10.89 -16.33
C LEU A 250 14.62 9.58 -15.87
N LEU A 251 14.28 9.51 -14.58
CA LEU A 251 13.50 8.42 -14.00
C LEU A 251 12.01 8.77 -14.10
N GLY A 252 11.20 7.85 -14.64
CA GLY A 252 9.77 8.06 -14.79
C GLY A 252 9.02 8.13 -13.47
N GLY A 253 7.90 8.86 -13.48
CA GLY A 253 7.06 9.13 -12.32
C GLY A 253 7.58 10.24 -11.41
N ARG A 254 8.57 11.03 -11.85
CA ARG A 254 9.21 12.07 -11.04
C ARG A 254 9.15 13.45 -11.69
N ALA A 255 8.95 14.46 -10.85
CA ALA A 255 9.06 15.85 -11.25
C ALA A 255 10.52 16.32 -11.11
N TYR A 256 11.02 16.98 -12.14
CA TYR A 256 12.38 17.53 -12.19
C TYR A 256 12.31 19.05 -12.27
N PRO A 257 12.98 19.79 -11.36
CA PRO A 257 13.05 21.24 -11.43
C PRO A 257 13.92 21.72 -12.60
#